data_AF-A0A958MFZ9-F1
#
_entry.id   AF-A0A958MFZ9-F1
#
_cell.length_a   1.000
_cell.length_b   1.000
_cell.length_c   1.000
_cell.angle_alpha   90.00
_cell.angle_beta   90.00
_cell.angle_gamma   90.00
#
_symmetry.space_group_name_H-M   'P 1'
#
loop_
_entity.id
_entity.type
_entity.pdbx_description
1 polymer ?
#
loop_
_entity_poly.entity_id
_entity_poly.type
_entity_poly.pdbx_seq_one_letter_code
_entity_poly.pdbx_strand_id
1 'polypeptide(L)'
;MKLILLLLLHFASSRLSFLSYANADSGDNSHKESFGQNKAVVEVKHAGEEFKLSKDSEKRLKIVSIKLSPSQNSLYKIPKLALVKFKDEVGIYIKRNGWFRLVKVQDMKTSKDHIFIKTQNINDGDEIIISGAPYLRITQLQTSGQGGEGHAH
;
A
#
# COMPACT_ATOMS: atom_id res chain seq x y z
N MET A 1 51.55 37.88 64.36
CA MET A 1 52.66 38.25 63.46
C MET A 1 52.87 37.10 62.48
N LYS A 2 52.68 37.34 61.16
CA LYS A 2 53.12 36.53 60.00
C LYS A 2 52.57 35.07 59.89
N LEU A 3 52.20 34.50 58.75
CA LEU A 3 52.07 34.89 57.34
C LEU A 3 51.61 33.58 56.60
N ILE A 4 50.67 33.65 55.64
CA ILE A 4 50.73 32.99 54.29
C ILE A 4 50.83 31.43 54.24
N LEU A 5 50.09 30.62 53.45
CA LEU A 5 49.50 30.81 52.10
C LEU A 5 49.06 29.45 51.49
N LEU A 6 48.03 29.48 50.62
CA LEU A 6 47.65 28.57 49.50
C LEU A 6 47.54 27.05 49.74
N LEU A 7 46.77 26.22 49.03
CA LEU A 7 45.60 26.25 48.13
C LEU A 7 45.39 24.76 47.72
N LEU A 8 44.20 24.46 47.21
CA LEU A 8 43.84 23.34 46.30
C LEU A 8 43.49 21.96 46.86
N LEU A 9 42.16 21.77 46.95
CA LEU A 9 41.35 20.67 46.39
C LEU A 9 42.09 19.39 45.98
N HIS A 10 41.67 18.25 46.54
CA HIS A 10 41.34 17.03 45.78
C HIS A 10 40.27 16.24 46.56
N PHE A 11 38.99 16.38 46.17
CA PHE A 11 37.92 15.51 46.63
C PHE A 11 37.93 14.21 45.82
N ALA A 12 37.88 13.10 46.54
CA ALA A 12 37.88 11.74 46.04
C ALA A 12 36.67 11.42 45.15
N SER A 13 36.86 10.52 44.17
CA SER A 13 35.83 9.54 43.77
C SER A 13 36.42 8.42 42.92
N SER A 14 36.51 7.25 43.52
CA SER A 14 36.76 5.96 42.88
C SER A 14 35.53 5.54 42.08
N ARG A 15 35.68 5.24 40.79
CA ARG A 15 34.71 4.45 40.02
C ARG A 15 35.47 3.41 39.20
N LEU A 16 35.35 2.16 39.66
CA LEU A 16 35.77 0.95 38.99
C LEU A 16 34.81 0.71 37.81
N SER A 17 35.31 0.79 36.57
CA SER A 17 34.53 0.45 35.37
C SER A 17 34.93 -0.96 34.92
N PHE A 18 34.05 -1.93 35.17
CA PHE A 18 34.12 -3.25 34.56
C PHE A 18 33.96 -3.12 33.04
N LEU A 19 34.97 -3.56 32.27
CA LEU A 19 34.82 -3.80 30.84
C LEU A 19 34.09 -5.13 30.65
N SER A 20 32.82 -5.07 30.29
CA SER A 20 32.09 -6.18 29.66
C SER A 20 31.85 -5.82 28.20
N TYR A 21 32.75 -6.26 27.31
CA TYR A 21 32.50 -6.28 25.88
C TYR A 21 31.59 -7.48 25.56
N ALA A 22 30.29 -7.25 25.60
CA ALA A 22 29.32 -8.08 24.89
C ALA A 22 28.68 -7.19 23.83
N ASN A 23 29.26 -7.19 22.63
CA ASN A 23 28.57 -6.66 21.45
C ASN A 23 27.43 -7.63 21.15
N ALA A 24 26.23 -7.30 21.63
CA ALA A 24 25.00 -7.84 21.09
C ALA A 24 24.92 -7.36 19.64
N ASP A 25 25.12 -8.29 18.71
CA ASP A 25 24.77 -8.16 17.31
C ASP A 25 23.26 -7.88 17.23
N SER A 26 22.91 -6.60 17.32
CA SER A 26 21.57 -6.12 17.06
C SER A 26 21.36 -6.21 15.56
N GLY A 27 20.86 -7.36 15.12
CA GLY A 27 20.38 -7.56 13.77
C GLY A 27 19.31 -6.51 13.46
N ASP A 28 19.73 -5.47 12.74
CA ASP A 28 18.88 -4.47 12.13
C ASP A 28 18.03 -5.16 11.06
N ASN A 29 16.89 -5.73 11.46
CA ASN A 29 15.79 -6.02 10.56
C ASN A 29 15.13 -4.70 10.14
N SER A 30 15.86 -3.85 9.43
CA SER A 30 15.26 -2.73 8.71
C SER A 30 14.51 -3.29 7.50
N HIS A 31 13.27 -3.72 7.74
CA HIS A 31 12.27 -3.86 6.69
C HIS A 31 12.17 -2.51 5.97
N LYS A 32 12.95 -2.33 4.90
CA LYS A 32 12.75 -1.21 3.97
C LYS A 32 11.31 -1.31 3.50
N GLU A 33 10.48 -0.33 3.86
CA GLU A 33 9.12 -0.25 3.34
C GLU A 33 9.16 -0.44 1.81
N SER A 34 8.40 -1.40 1.32
CA SER A 34 8.44 -1.80 -0.10
C SER A 34 7.73 -0.78 -1.02
N PHE A 35 7.23 0.32 -0.46
CA PHE A 35 6.46 1.38 -1.11
C PHE A 35 7.01 2.76 -0.73
N GLY A 36 6.77 3.77 -1.57
CA GLY A 36 7.20 5.16 -1.34
C GLY A 36 7.28 6.03 -2.60
N GLN A 37 7.55 7.33 -2.45
CA GLN A 37 7.43 8.35 -3.52
C GLN A 37 8.20 8.04 -4.81
N ASN A 38 9.31 7.29 -4.72
CA ASN A 38 10.15 6.90 -5.86
C ASN A 38 10.05 5.40 -6.20
N LYS A 39 8.96 4.74 -5.80
CA LYS A 39 8.71 3.31 -6.01
C LYS A 39 7.52 3.09 -6.95
N ALA A 40 7.27 1.83 -7.29
CA ALA A 40 6.14 1.45 -8.13
C ALA A 40 4.80 1.73 -7.43
N VAL A 41 4.72 1.32 -6.15
CA VAL A 41 3.65 1.69 -5.23
C VAL A 41 4.11 2.91 -4.43
N VAL A 42 3.36 3.99 -4.52
CA VAL A 42 3.69 5.28 -3.90
C VAL A 42 3.15 5.38 -2.48
N GLU A 43 1.94 4.85 -2.27
CA GLU A 43 1.22 4.97 -1.01
C GLU A 43 0.26 3.78 -0.86
N VAL A 44 0.03 3.33 0.37
CA VAL A 44 -0.88 2.23 0.72
C VAL A 44 -1.74 2.66 1.92
N LYS A 45 -3.02 2.28 1.90
CA LYS A 45 -4.00 2.51 2.98
C LYS A 45 -4.73 1.22 3.30
N HIS A 46 -5.35 1.20 4.49
CA HIS A 46 -6.26 0.14 4.93
C HIS A 46 -5.66 -1.26 4.71
N ALA A 47 -4.41 -1.46 5.16
CA ALA A 47 -3.69 -2.73 5.00
C ALA A 47 -3.69 -3.28 3.55
N GLY A 48 -3.51 -2.42 2.55
CA GLY A 48 -3.40 -2.84 1.14
C GLY A 48 -4.72 -2.88 0.37
N GLU A 49 -5.85 -2.56 0.99
CA GLU A 49 -7.13 -2.44 0.27
C GLU A 49 -7.14 -1.28 -0.72
N GLU A 50 -6.40 -0.22 -0.40
CA GLU A 50 -6.23 0.97 -1.24
C GLU A 50 -4.75 1.25 -1.47
N PHE A 51 -4.37 1.50 -2.71
CA PHE A 51 -2.98 1.84 -3.05
C PHE A 51 -2.89 2.83 -4.20
N LYS A 52 -1.79 3.59 -4.25
CA LYS A 52 -1.43 4.46 -5.39
C LYS A 52 -0.25 3.88 -6.14
N LEU A 53 -0.33 3.91 -7.46
CA LEU A 53 0.80 3.63 -8.34
C LEU A 53 1.48 4.93 -8.77
N SER A 54 2.78 4.87 -9.04
CA SER A 54 3.46 5.93 -9.76
C SER A 54 2.95 6.01 -11.21
N LYS A 55 3.02 7.19 -11.83
CA LYS A 55 2.56 7.39 -13.22
C LYS A 55 3.29 6.48 -14.21
N ASP A 56 4.58 6.26 -13.99
CA ASP A 56 5.36 5.34 -14.81
C ASP A 56 4.89 3.89 -14.65
N SER A 57 4.50 3.48 -13.45
CA SER A 57 3.95 2.15 -13.22
C SER A 57 2.59 1.97 -13.88
N GLU A 58 1.69 2.96 -13.76
CA GLU A 58 0.41 2.93 -14.48
C GLU A 58 0.62 2.75 -16.00
N LYS A 59 1.57 3.48 -16.58
CA LYS A 59 1.92 3.41 -18.00
C LYS A 59 2.52 2.05 -18.38
N ARG A 60 3.50 1.55 -17.61
CA ARG A 60 4.19 0.28 -17.88
C ARG A 60 3.25 -0.92 -17.77
N LEU A 61 2.34 -0.88 -16.80
CA LEU A 61 1.34 -1.93 -16.58
C LEU A 61 0.12 -1.81 -17.51
N LYS A 62 0.12 -0.80 -18.40
CA LYS A 62 -0.94 -0.54 -19.37
C LYS A 62 -2.32 -0.45 -18.70
N ILE A 63 -2.36 0.26 -17.57
CA ILE A 63 -3.60 0.55 -16.87
C ILE A 63 -4.43 1.47 -17.75
N VAL A 64 -5.61 1.01 -18.17
CA VAL A 64 -6.58 1.81 -18.90
C VAL A 64 -7.86 1.85 -18.09
N SER A 65 -8.38 3.06 -17.91
CA SER A 65 -9.62 3.32 -17.20
C SER A 65 -10.65 3.97 -18.11
N ILE A 66 -11.92 3.81 -17.75
CA ILE A 66 -13.03 4.61 -18.27
C ILE A 66 -13.70 5.34 -17.12
N LYS A 67 -14.09 6.59 -17.33
CA LYS A 67 -14.85 7.33 -16.32
C LYS A 67 -16.29 6.82 -16.29
N LEU A 68 -16.82 6.54 -15.11
CA LEU A 68 -18.22 6.17 -14.96
C LEU A 68 -19.12 7.34 -15.30
N SER A 69 -20.03 7.09 -16.24
CA SER A 69 -21.15 7.97 -16.50
C SER A 69 -22.12 7.98 -15.30
N PRO A 70 -22.89 9.05 -15.11
CA PRO A 70 -23.90 9.12 -14.06
C PRO A 70 -24.82 7.90 -14.10
N SER A 71 -25.04 7.29 -12.94
CA SER A 71 -25.96 6.15 -12.83
C SER A 71 -27.41 6.56 -13.06
N GLN A 72 -28.21 5.62 -13.56
CA GLN A 72 -29.67 5.73 -13.51
C GLN A 72 -30.14 4.90 -12.33
N ASN A 73 -30.69 5.51 -11.28
CA ASN A 73 -31.11 4.81 -10.05
C ASN A 73 -30.01 3.95 -9.40
N SER A 74 -28.77 4.45 -9.37
CA SER A 74 -27.59 3.73 -8.87
C SER A 74 -27.26 2.44 -9.63
N LEU A 75 -27.80 2.28 -10.85
CA LEU A 75 -27.46 1.20 -11.76
C LEU A 75 -26.34 1.68 -12.68
N TYR A 76 -25.18 1.02 -12.57
CA TYR A 76 -24.00 1.33 -13.37
C TYR A 76 -23.83 0.30 -14.48
N LYS A 77 -23.70 0.78 -15.73
CA LYS A 77 -23.36 -0.02 -16.89
C LYS A 77 -21.84 -0.07 -17.04
N ILE A 78 -21.26 -1.25 -16.94
CA ILE A 78 -19.79 -1.44 -16.95
C ILE A 78 -19.42 -2.47 -18.01
N PRO A 79 -18.35 -2.26 -18.81
CA PRO A 79 -17.87 -3.28 -19.74
C PRO A 79 -17.42 -4.54 -19.00
N LYS A 80 -17.71 -5.72 -19.56
CA LYS A 80 -17.24 -6.99 -18.99
C LYS A 80 -15.71 -7.08 -18.88
N LEU A 81 -14.97 -6.32 -19.69
CA LEU A 81 -13.51 -6.21 -19.63
C LEU A 81 -12.98 -5.73 -18.27
N ALA A 82 -13.80 -5.04 -17.48
CA ALA A 82 -13.43 -4.59 -16.13
C ALA A 82 -13.47 -5.71 -15.08
N LEU A 83 -14.12 -6.83 -15.39
CA LEU A 83 -14.29 -7.92 -14.44
C LEU A 83 -12.97 -8.62 -14.14
N VAL A 84 -12.69 -8.77 -12.86
CA VAL A 84 -11.60 -9.59 -12.32
C VAL A 84 -12.23 -10.74 -11.55
N LYS A 85 -11.88 -11.97 -11.93
CA LYS A 85 -12.23 -13.18 -11.18
C LYS A 85 -11.08 -13.51 -10.23
N PHE A 86 -11.38 -13.85 -8.98
CA PHE A 86 -10.38 -14.29 -8.00
C PHE A 86 -11.03 -15.25 -7.01
N LYS A 87 -10.44 -16.45 -6.87
CA LYS A 87 -11.09 -17.57 -6.16
C LYS A 87 -12.52 -17.77 -6.71
N ASP A 88 -13.52 -17.82 -5.84
CA ASP A 88 -14.94 -17.94 -6.17
C ASP A 88 -15.65 -16.58 -6.27
N GLU A 89 -14.89 -15.48 -6.28
CA GLU A 89 -15.42 -14.12 -6.30
C GLU A 89 -15.18 -13.40 -7.63
N VAL A 90 -15.99 -12.36 -7.86
CA VAL A 90 -15.85 -11.41 -8.95
C VAL A 90 -15.81 -9.99 -8.40
N GLY A 91 -14.99 -9.15 -9.01
CA GLY A 91 -14.93 -7.73 -8.67
C GLY A 91 -14.47 -6.88 -9.84
N ILE A 92 -14.39 -5.58 -9.58
CA ILE A 92 -13.87 -4.56 -10.50
C ILE A 92 -12.88 -3.68 -9.74
N TYR A 93 -11.84 -3.21 -10.42
CA TYR A 93 -11.00 -2.16 -9.85
C TYR A 93 -11.58 -0.79 -10.19
N ILE A 94 -11.65 0.06 -9.18
CA ILE A 94 -11.95 1.48 -9.34
C ILE A 94 -10.72 2.30 -9.03
N LYS A 95 -10.63 3.48 -9.64
CA LYS A 95 -9.67 4.51 -9.33
C LYS A 95 -10.38 5.81 -8.96
N ARG A 96 -10.07 6.34 -7.77
CA ARG A 96 -10.61 7.59 -7.25
C ARG A 96 -9.48 8.43 -6.66
N ASN A 97 -9.27 9.64 -7.18
CA ASN A 97 -8.20 10.53 -6.70
C ASN A 97 -6.81 9.85 -6.68
N GLY A 98 -6.54 9.00 -7.67
CA GLY A 98 -5.30 8.22 -7.79
C GLY A 98 -5.26 6.91 -7.02
N TRP A 99 -6.23 6.66 -6.12
CA TRP A 99 -6.31 5.44 -5.32
C TRP A 99 -7.01 4.33 -6.08
N PHE A 100 -6.36 3.18 -6.19
CA PHE A 100 -6.93 1.95 -6.70
C PHE A 100 -7.56 1.15 -5.56
N ARG A 101 -8.76 0.61 -5.79
CA ARG A 101 -9.45 -0.30 -4.85
C ARG A 101 -10.23 -1.37 -5.60
N LEU A 102 -10.24 -2.58 -5.06
CA LEU A 102 -11.09 -3.66 -5.55
C LEU A 102 -12.49 -3.56 -4.94
N VAL A 103 -13.52 -3.50 -5.77
CA VAL A 103 -14.92 -3.56 -5.35
C VAL A 103 -15.48 -4.91 -5.77
N LYS A 104 -15.90 -5.72 -4.78
CA LYS A 104 -16.58 -6.99 -5.01
C LYS A 104 -17.96 -6.74 -5.64
N VAL A 105 -18.33 -7.58 -6.60
CA VAL A 105 -19.62 -7.52 -7.29
C VAL A 105 -20.38 -8.80 -6.97
N GLN A 106 -21.44 -8.68 -6.19
CA GLN A 106 -22.28 -9.81 -5.77
C GLN A 106 -23.53 -9.93 -6.65
N ASP A 107 -24.23 -8.81 -6.87
CA ASP A 107 -25.44 -8.77 -7.69
C ASP A 107 -25.19 -8.05 -9.01
N MET A 108 -25.07 -8.82 -10.10
CA MET A 108 -24.95 -8.27 -11.45
C MET A 108 -25.92 -8.91 -12.43
N LYS A 109 -26.49 -8.07 -13.31
CA LYS A 109 -27.12 -8.54 -14.55
C LYS A 109 -26.11 -8.47 -15.67
N THR A 110 -26.06 -9.48 -16.53
CA THR A 110 -25.12 -9.53 -17.65
C THR A 110 -25.86 -9.39 -18.98
N SER A 111 -25.34 -8.56 -19.89
CA SER A 111 -25.68 -8.58 -21.31
C SER A 111 -24.54 -9.19 -22.12
N LYS A 112 -24.49 -8.99 -23.44
CA LYS A 112 -23.40 -9.51 -24.29
C LYS A 112 -22.03 -8.95 -23.86
N ASP A 113 -21.90 -7.63 -23.84
CA ASP A 113 -20.61 -6.95 -23.64
C ASP A 113 -20.51 -6.18 -22.31
N HIS A 114 -21.62 -6.08 -21.56
CA HIS A 114 -21.70 -5.27 -20.35
C HIS A 114 -22.25 -6.07 -19.17
N ILE A 115 -21.95 -5.56 -17.99
CA ILE A 115 -22.64 -5.88 -16.73
C ILE A 115 -23.38 -4.65 -16.25
N PHE A 116 -24.43 -4.88 -15.48
CA PHE A 116 -25.18 -3.87 -14.78
C PHE A 116 -25.12 -4.19 -13.30
N ILE A 117 -24.53 -3.29 -12.52
CA ILE A 117 -24.33 -3.47 -11.08
C ILE A 117 -25.04 -2.37 -10.32
N LYS A 118 -25.63 -2.73 -9.17
CA LYS A 118 -26.15 -1.78 -8.19
C LYS A 118 -25.30 -1.90 -6.94
N THR A 119 -24.62 -0.83 -6.56
CA THR A 119 -23.75 -0.82 -5.37
C THR A 119 -23.61 0.58 -4.81
N GLN A 120 -23.39 0.67 -3.49
CA GLN A 120 -23.06 1.92 -2.80
C GLN A 120 -21.54 2.18 -2.77
N ASN A 121 -20.74 1.23 -3.27
CA ASN A 121 -19.29 1.26 -3.16
C ASN A 121 -18.60 1.93 -4.36
N ILE A 122 -19.35 2.45 -5.31
CA ILE A 122 -18.87 3.23 -6.45
C ILE A 122 -19.70 4.51 -6.57
N ASN A 123 -19.04 5.58 -7.02
CA ASN A 123 -19.65 6.89 -7.18
C ASN A 123 -19.51 7.36 -8.62
N ASP A 124 -20.35 8.32 -8.99
CA ASP A 124 -20.21 9.02 -10.26
C ASP A 124 -18.84 9.71 -10.34
N GLY A 125 -18.21 9.61 -11.50
CA GLY A 125 -16.87 10.16 -11.73
C GLY A 125 -15.70 9.27 -11.31
N ASP A 126 -15.95 8.14 -10.65
CA ASP A 126 -14.94 7.08 -10.48
C ASP A 126 -14.46 6.58 -11.83
N GLU A 127 -13.19 6.17 -11.90
CA GLU A 127 -12.66 5.53 -13.09
C GLU A 127 -12.66 4.00 -12.90
N ILE A 128 -13.28 3.25 -13.81
CA ILE A 128 -13.25 1.79 -13.81
C ILE A 128 -12.10 1.31 -14.68
N ILE A 129 -11.29 0.40 -14.12
CA ILE A 129 -10.16 -0.19 -14.83
C ILE A 129 -10.66 -1.26 -15.80
N ILE A 130 -10.37 -1.10 -17.08
CA ILE A 130 -10.74 -2.03 -18.17
C ILE A 130 -9.54 -2.77 -18.77
N SER A 131 -8.32 -2.41 -18.38
CA SER A 131 -7.07 -3.09 -18.77
C SER A 131 -6.04 -3.01 -17.65
N GLY A 132 -5.22 -4.05 -17.53
CA GLY A 132 -4.14 -4.14 -16.53
C GLY A 132 -4.61 -4.51 -15.11
N ALA A 133 -5.89 -4.87 -14.95
CA ALA A 133 -6.48 -5.27 -13.67
C ALA A 133 -5.81 -6.48 -12.98
N PRO A 134 -5.29 -7.51 -13.69
CA PRO A 134 -4.52 -8.58 -13.06
C PRO A 134 -3.26 -8.09 -12.33
N TYR A 135 -2.57 -7.08 -12.87
CA TYR A 135 -1.40 -6.49 -12.20
C TYR A 135 -1.80 -5.73 -10.94
N LEU A 136 -2.94 -5.03 -10.96
CA LEU A 136 -3.49 -4.38 -9.77
C LEU A 136 -3.81 -5.41 -8.67
N ARG A 137 -4.25 -6.62 -9.05
CA ARG A 137 -4.48 -7.70 -8.08
C ARG A 137 -3.21 -8.21 -7.43
N ILE A 138 -2.16 -8.42 -8.22
CA ILE A 138 -0.85 -8.81 -7.69
C ILE A 138 -0.34 -7.72 -6.74
N THR A 139 -0.40 -6.46 -7.15
CA THR A 139 -0.01 -5.33 -6.30
C THR A 139 -0.80 -5.31 -5.00
N GLN A 140 -2.13 -5.43 -5.05
CA GLN A 140 -2.97 -5.45 -3.85
C GLN A 140 -2.57 -6.55 -2.87
N LEU A 141 -2.33 -7.77 -3.39
CA LEU A 141 -1.91 -8.90 -2.57
C LEU A 141 -0.55 -8.65 -1.91
N GLN A 142 0.42 -8.13 -2.67
CA GLN A 142 1.74 -7.76 -2.16
C GLN A 142 1.64 -6.66 -1.08
N THR A 143 0.85 -5.61 -1.34
CA THR A 143 0.70 -4.48 -0.40
C THR A 143 -0.12 -4.82 0.85
N SER A 144 -0.91 -5.88 0.81
CA SER A 144 -1.69 -6.37 1.96
C SER A 144 -0.95 -7.43 2.78
N GLY A 145 0.28 -7.79 2.41
CA GLY A 145 1.03 -8.90 3.03
C GLY A 145 0.51 -10.28 2.64
N GLN A 146 -0.51 -10.38 1.78
CA GLN A 146 -1.08 -11.63 1.28
C GLN A 146 -0.35 -12.16 0.02
N GLY A 147 0.72 -11.50 -0.40
CA GLY A 147 1.48 -11.79 -1.62
C GLY A 147 2.41 -13.01 -1.52
N GLY A 148 2.52 -13.62 -0.33
CA GLY A 148 3.48 -14.68 -0.03
C GLY A 148 4.87 -14.13 0.30
N GLU A 149 5.46 -14.58 1.40
CA GLU A 149 6.87 -14.34 1.72
C GLU A 149 7.73 -15.22 0.82
N GLY A 150 8.21 -14.64 -0.28
CA GLY A 150 9.19 -15.30 -1.15
C GLY A 150 10.53 -15.42 -0.45
N HIS A 151 10.71 -16.45 0.40
CA HIS A 151 12.04 -16.94 0.77
C HIS A 151 12.57 -17.83 -0.37
N ALA A 152 12.98 -17.20 -1.47
CA ALA A 152 13.85 -17.85 -2.43
C ALA A 152 15.29 -17.64 -1.93
N HIS A 153 15.89 -18.72 -1.40
CA HIS A 153 17.33 -18.84 -1.18
C HIS A 153 18.04 -19.17 -2.49
#